data_AF-A0A183KR24-F1
#
_entry.id   AF-A0A183KR24-F1
#
_cell.length_a   1.000
_cell.length_b   1.000
_cell.length_c   1.000
_cell.angle_alpha   90.00
_cell.angle_beta   90.00
_cell.angle_gamma   90.00
#
_symmetry.space_group_name_H-M   'P 1'
#
loop_
_entity.id
_entity.type
_entity.pdbx_description
1 polymer ?
#
loop_
_entity_poly.entity_id
_entity_poly.type
_entity_poly.pdbx_seq_one_letter_code
_entity_poly.pdbx_strand_id
1 'polypeptide(L)'
;MKWVDEVVEDAPYFTYVKTLEKYSCDFCVHGDDLVVSNDGSDPYAEVKATNRYKEVKRTEGISTTALVSRMLKRIQQLQDQGTYASQFSSSTECSIRRTQSLDSVLKSKDKFMHPCKTKETLSPIYPGLNSNCSKANDVTDSINVSIWSTGGMTYMPNILRISQFCSGQFREPNSNDIVVYVPGTFDLFRILYM
;
A
#
# COMPACT_ATOMS: atom_id res chain seq x y z
N MET A 1 -13.16 -6.95 -3.30
CA MET A 1 -12.69 -7.05 -4.70
C MET A 1 -13.90 -6.78 -5.58
N LYS A 2 -13.99 -5.62 -6.23
CA LYS A 2 -15.26 -5.14 -6.82
C LYS A 2 -15.42 -5.39 -8.32
N TRP A 3 -14.34 -5.81 -8.99
CA TRP A 3 -14.29 -6.02 -10.45
C TRP A 3 -14.42 -7.50 -10.84
N VAL A 4 -14.63 -8.39 -9.87
CA VAL A 4 -14.75 -9.82 -10.10
C VAL A 4 -16.22 -10.19 -9.95
N ASP A 5 -16.79 -10.77 -11.01
CA ASP A 5 -18.18 -11.24 -11.02
C ASP A 5 -18.30 -12.67 -10.48
N GLU A 6 -17.41 -13.57 -10.92
CA GLU A 6 -17.42 -15.00 -10.56
C GLU A 6 -15.99 -15.52 -10.27
N VAL A 7 -15.89 -16.56 -9.43
CA VAL A 7 -14.63 -17.23 -9.08
C VAL A 7 -14.73 -18.70 -9.46
N VAL A 8 -13.74 -19.17 -10.22
CA VAL A 8 -13.60 -20.58 -10.59
C VAL A 8 -12.57 -21.23 -9.67
N GLU A 9 -13.02 -22.21 -8.90
CA GLU A 9 -12.16 -23.04 -8.06
C GLU A 9 -11.41 -24.10 -8.91
N ASP A 10 -10.26 -24.55 -8.40
CA ASP A 10 -9.41 -25.57 -9.03
C ASP A 10 -9.06 -25.28 -10.50
N ALA A 11 -8.85 -24.00 -10.81
CA ALA A 11 -8.36 -23.60 -12.12
C ALA A 11 -6.97 -24.21 -12.39
N PRO A 12 -6.70 -24.71 -13.61
CA PRO A 12 -5.38 -25.20 -13.98
C PRO A 12 -4.28 -24.14 -13.76
N TYR A 13 -3.08 -24.58 -13.40
CA TYR A 13 -1.96 -23.67 -13.11
C TYR A 13 -1.60 -22.75 -14.28
N PHE A 14 -1.59 -23.28 -15.51
CA PHE A 14 -1.43 -22.50 -16.73
C PHE A 14 -2.77 -22.30 -17.44
N THR A 15 -2.89 -21.21 -18.18
CA THR A 15 -4.08 -20.92 -18.98
C THR A 15 -3.97 -21.57 -20.35
N TYR A 16 -4.95 -22.40 -20.70
CA TYR A 16 -5.07 -23.04 -22.01
C TYR A 16 -6.27 -22.49 -22.77
N VAL A 17 -6.26 -22.60 -24.10
CA VAL A 17 -7.39 -22.22 -24.95
C VAL A 17 -8.67 -22.98 -24.55
N LYS A 18 -8.52 -24.27 -24.21
CA LYS A 18 -9.61 -25.11 -23.69
C LYS A 18 -10.25 -24.55 -22.42
N THR A 19 -9.47 -23.94 -21.53
CA THR A 19 -9.99 -23.33 -20.30
C THR A 19 -10.83 -22.10 -20.64
N LEU A 20 -10.38 -21.28 -21.60
CA LEU A 20 -11.12 -20.11 -22.05
C LEU A 20 -12.45 -20.50 -22.72
N GLU A 21 -12.45 -21.55 -23.54
CA GLU A 21 -13.67 -22.07 -24.18
C GLU A 21 -14.66 -22.65 -23.16
N LYS A 22 -14.16 -23.42 -22.17
CA LYS A 22 -14.99 -24.00 -21.12
C LYS A 22 -15.83 -22.95 -20.38
N TYR A 23 -15.24 -21.78 -20.11
CA TYR A 23 -15.89 -20.69 -19.39
C TYR A 23 -16.34 -19.55 -20.32
N SER A 24 -16.33 -19.77 -21.64
CA SER A 24 -16.73 -18.77 -22.64
C SER A 24 -16.05 -17.39 -22.46
N CYS A 25 -14.76 -17.38 -22.11
CA CYS A 25 -13.98 -16.16 -21.91
C CYS A 25 -13.34 -15.71 -23.22
N ASP A 26 -13.43 -14.43 -23.59
CA ASP A 26 -12.83 -13.93 -24.83
C ASP A 26 -11.30 -14.00 -24.82
N PHE A 27 -10.67 -13.58 -23.72
CA PHE A 27 -9.22 -13.53 -23.54
C PHE A 27 -8.84 -13.69 -22.06
N CYS A 28 -7.61 -14.08 -21.78
CA CYS A 28 -7.03 -13.98 -20.43
C CYS A 28 -6.15 -12.73 -20.29
N VAL A 29 -5.97 -12.30 -19.04
CA VAL A 29 -5.11 -11.17 -18.68
C VAL A 29 -4.11 -11.64 -17.63
N HIS A 30 -2.83 -11.37 -17.86
CA HIS A 30 -1.74 -11.65 -16.93
C HIS A 30 -0.81 -10.44 -16.79
N GLY A 31 0.06 -10.47 -15.78
CA GLY A 31 1.13 -9.48 -15.65
C GLY A 31 2.13 -9.54 -16.80
N ASP A 32 2.93 -8.50 -16.94
CA ASP A 32 4.04 -8.38 -17.90
C ASP A 32 5.34 -9.07 -17.43
N ASP A 33 5.24 -9.96 -16.43
CA ASP A 33 6.37 -10.73 -15.90
C ASP A 33 6.82 -11.79 -16.93
N LEU A 34 8.13 -11.99 -17.09
CA LEU A 34 8.68 -13.05 -17.95
C LEU A 34 8.36 -14.42 -17.35
N VAL A 35 7.58 -15.22 -18.08
CA VAL A 35 7.19 -16.57 -17.66
C VAL A 35 7.83 -17.59 -18.58
N VAL A 36 8.59 -18.50 -17.99
CA VAL A 36 9.33 -19.54 -18.72
C VAL A 36 9.07 -20.87 -18.04
N SER A 37 8.67 -21.87 -18.82
CA SER A 37 8.50 -23.25 -18.34
C SER A 37 9.87 -23.89 -18.06
N ASN A 38 9.87 -25.04 -17.37
CA ASN A 38 11.12 -25.77 -17.08
C ASN A 38 11.94 -26.09 -18.35
N ASP A 39 11.26 -26.25 -19.49
CA ASP A 39 11.87 -26.55 -20.79
C ASP A 39 12.31 -25.29 -21.56
N GLY A 40 12.17 -24.09 -20.99
CA GLY A 40 12.49 -22.83 -21.65
C GLY A 40 11.37 -22.26 -22.54
N SER A 41 10.23 -22.95 -22.65
CA SER A 41 9.10 -22.56 -23.49
C SER A 41 8.12 -21.60 -22.79
N ASP A 42 7.48 -20.72 -23.56
CA ASP A 42 6.40 -19.87 -23.07
C ASP A 42 5.13 -20.71 -22.84
N PRO A 43 4.65 -20.84 -21.59
CA PRO A 43 3.46 -21.63 -21.29
C PRO A 43 2.18 -21.08 -21.94
N TYR A 44 2.17 -19.80 -22.35
CA TYR A 44 1.02 -19.14 -22.97
C TYR A 44 1.14 -19.03 -24.50
N ALA A 45 2.12 -19.70 -25.12
CA ALA A 45 2.36 -19.60 -26.57
C ALA A 45 1.11 -19.89 -27.41
N GLU A 46 0.33 -20.91 -27.05
CA GLU A 46 -0.91 -21.27 -27.75
C GLU A 46 -1.99 -20.17 -27.62
N VAL A 47 -2.17 -19.62 -26.42
CA VAL A 47 -3.17 -18.57 -26.16
C VAL A 47 -2.77 -17.26 -26.85
N LYS A 48 -1.47 -16.94 -26.87
CA LYS A 48 -0.92 -15.80 -27.62
C LYS A 48 -1.12 -15.96 -29.13
N ALA A 49 -0.91 -17.15 -29.68
CA ALA A 49 -1.11 -17.44 -31.10
C ALA A 49 -2.56 -17.24 -31.56
N THR A 50 -3.54 -17.42 -30.66
CA THR A 50 -4.96 -17.15 -30.94
C THR A 50 -5.38 -15.69 -30.72
N ASN A 51 -4.46 -14.79 -30.36
CA ASN A 51 -4.74 -13.40 -30.02
C ASN A 51 -5.72 -13.23 -28.84
N ARG A 52 -5.71 -14.19 -27.90
CA ARG A 52 -6.59 -14.23 -26.71
C ARG A 52 -5.83 -14.00 -25.41
N TYR A 53 -4.68 -13.34 -25.48
CA TYR A 53 -3.83 -13.02 -24.35
C TYR A 53 -3.61 -11.51 -24.27
N LYS A 54 -3.80 -10.92 -23.08
CA LYS A 54 -3.53 -9.50 -22.82
C LYS A 54 -2.62 -9.34 -21.61
N GLU A 55 -1.79 -8.30 -21.65
CA GLU A 55 -0.87 -7.97 -20.57
C GLU A 55 -1.32 -6.72 -19.82
N VAL A 56 -1.14 -6.73 -18.51
CA VAL A 56 -1.29 -5.57 -17.64
C VAL A 56 0.02 -5.28 -16.95
N LYS A 57 0.38 -3.99 -16.88
CA LYS A 57 1.58 -3.55 -16.18
C LYS A 57 1.50 -3.91 -14.70
N ARG A 58 2.62 -4.35 -14.15
CA ARG A 58 2.81 -4.52 -12.72
C ARG A 58 2.37 -3.27 -11.93
N THR A 59 1.79 -3.50 -10.75
CA THR A 59 1.46 -2.42 -9.83
C THR A 59 2.71 -1.97 -9.06
N GLU A 60 3.07 -0.71 -9.23
CA GLU A 60 4.21 -0.09 -8.57
C GLU A 60 4.10 -0.10 -7.05
N GLY A 61 5.24 -0.28 -6.37
CA GLY A 61 5.34 -0.09 -4.94
C GLY A 61 4.74 -1.19 -4.05
N ILE A 62 4.28 -2.30 -4.63
CA ILE A 62 3.75 -3.44 -3.87
C ILE A 62 4.15 -4.78 -4.49
N SER A 63 4.51 -5.73 -3.63
CA SER A 63 4.71 -7.14 -3.97
C SER A 63 4.54 -7.99 -2.72
N THR A 64 4.26 -9.27 -2.88
CA THR A 64 4.18 -10.23 -1.77
C THR A 64 5.53 -10.31 -1.03
N THR A 65 6.64 -10.33 -1.76
CA THR A 65 7.99 -10.28 -1.18
C THR A 65 8.19 -9.02 -0.35
N ALA A 66 7.82 -7.85 -0.85
CA ALA A 66 7.95 -6.60 -0.10
C ALA A 66 7.09 -6.61 1.18
N LEU A 67 5.90 -7.21 1.15
CA LEU A 67 5.07 -7.38 2.33
C LEU A 67 5.71 -8.33 3.35
N VAL A 68 6.21 -9.50 2.91
CA VAL A 68 6.91 -10.45 3.79
C VAL A 68 8.15 -9.80 4.40
N SER A 69 8.96 -9.09 3.61
CA SER A 69 10.13 -8.35 4.11
C SER A 69 9.75 -7.35 5.21
N ARG A 70 8.60 -6.68 5.10
CA ARG A 70 8.11 -5.75 6.13
C ARG A 70 7.70 -6.48 7.41
N MET A 71 7.02 -7.63 7.28
CA MET A 71 6.66 -8.46 8.44
C MET A 71 7.90 -8.97 9.18
N LEU A 72 8.88 -9.50 8.43
CA LEU A 72 10.15 -9.98 8.99
C LEU A 72 10.94 -8.84 9.65
N LYS A 73 11.01 -7.66 9.02
CA LYS A 73 11.66 -6.48 9.60
C LYS A 73 11.00 -6.05 10.91
N ARG A 74 9.67 -6.16 11.00
CA ARG A 74 8.95 -5.85 12.24
C ARG A 74 9.27 -6.85 13.36
N ILE A 75 9.36 -8.13 13.02
CA ILE A 75 9.76 -9.19 13.94
C ILE A 75 11.17 -8.91 14.49
N GLN A 76 12.13 -8.61 13.62
CA GLN A 76 13.50 -8.28 14.02
C GLN A 76 13.54 -7.11 15.01
N GLN A 77 12.83 -6.01 14.70
CA GLN A 77 12.76 -4.85 15.60
C GLN A 77 12.21 -5.19 16.99
N LEU A 78 11.22 -6.09 17.08
CA LEU A 78 10.65 -6.51 18.37
C LEU A 78 11.62 -7.40 19.15
N GLN A 79 12.45 -8.19 18.47
CA GLN A 79 13.51 -8.99 19.09
C GLN A 79 14.61 -8.08 19.64
N ASP A 80 15.06 -7.10 18.85
CA ASP A 80 16.11 -6.14 19.25
C ASP A 80 15.67 -5.31 20.48
N GLN A 81 14.38 -5.00 20.58
CA GLN A 81 13.79 -4.26 21.71
C GLN A 81 13.47 -5.15 22.93
N GLY A 82 13.81 -6.44 22.91
CA GLY A 82 13.52 -7.39 24.00
C GLY A 82 12.03 -7.58 24.27
N THR A 83 11.15 -7.15 23.36
CA THR A 83 9.69 -7.11 23.56
C THR A 83 8.98 -8.39 23.06
N TYR A 84 9.72 -9.32 22.46
CA TYR A 84 9.18 -10.52 21.85
C TYR A 84 8.54 -11.49 22.88
N ALA A 85 9.12 -11.58 24.08
CA ALA A 85 8.66 -12.51 25.12
C ALA A 85 7.38 -12.06 25.87
N SER A 86 7.03 -10.78 25.86
CA SER A 86 5.88 -10.25 26.62
C SER A 86 4.54 -10.31 25.87
N GLN A 87 4.55 -10.60 24.57
CA GLN A 87 3.33 -10.62 23.74
C GLN A 87 2.77 -12.03 23.51
N PHE A 88 3.55 -13.08 23.75
CA PHE A 88 3.12 -14.47 23.55
C PHE A 88 2.44 -15.08 24.80
N SER A 89 2.56 -14.44 25.96
CA SER A 89 2.01 -14.92 27.24
C SER A 89 0.63 -14.34 27.61
N SER A 90 0.05 -13.43 26.80
CA SER A 90 -1.29 -12.87 27.05
C SER A 90 -2.29 -13.29 25.96
N SER A 91 -2.45 -14.59 25.73
CA SER A 91 -3.45 -15.15 24.80
C SER A 91 -4.83 -15.35 25.42
N THR A 92 -5.22 -14.57 26.44
CA THR A 92 -6.58 -14.71 27.02
C THR A 92 -7.45 -13.46 27.00
N GLU A 93 -6.95 -12.26 26.73
CA GLU A 93 -7.82 -11.10 26.45
C GLU A 93 -7.14 -10.14 25.47
N CYS A 94 -7.55 -10.15 24.21
CA CYS A 94 -7.20 -9.08 23.28
C CYS A 94 -8.00 -7.83 23.63
N SER A 95 -7.52 -7.06 24.60
CA SER A 95 -8.01 -5.70 24.81
C SER A 95 -7.53 -4.85 23.65
N ILE A 96 -8.48 -4.49 22.79
CA ILE A 96 -8.38 -3.48 21.73
C ILE A 96 -7.52 -2.33 22.26
N ARG A 97 -6.34 -2.10 21.66
CA ARG A 97 -5.52 -0.92 21.96
C ARG A 97 -6.30 0.32 21.47
N ARG A 98 -7.15 0.85 22.33
CA ARG A 98 -7.78 2.17 22.20
C ARG A 98 -6.63 3.16 21.99
N THR A 99 -6.63 3.88 20.86
CA THR A 99 -5.74 5.02 20.66
C THR A 99 -5.89 5.94 21.87
N GLN A 100 -4.76 6.40 22.42
CA GLN A 100 -4.77 7.33 23.56
C GLN A 100 -5.70 8.50 23.21
N SER A 101 -6.58 8.86 24.16
CA SER A 101 -7.64 9.83 23.90
C SER A 101 -7.08 11.15 23.36
N LEU A 102 -7.89 11.80 22.54
CA LEU A 102 -7.67 13.14 21.97
C LEU A 102 -7.38 14.22 23.04
N ASP A 103 -7.46 13.91 24.34
CA ASP A 103 -7.27 14.85 25.44
C ASP A 103 -5.80 15.17 25.74
N SER A 104 -4.84 14.35 25.26
CA SER A 104 -3.41 14.63 25.47
C SER A 104 -2.85 15.72 24.54
N VAL A 105 -3.49 15.95 23.39
CA VAL A 105 -3.06 16.97 22.41
C VAL A 105 -3.43 18.40 22.85
N LEU A 106 -4.44 18.55 23.72
CA LEU A 106 -4.90 19.85 24.19
C LEU A 106 -4.11 20.41 25.38
N LYS A 107 -3.18 19.65 25.98
CA LYS A 107 -2.39 20.12 27.14
C LYS A 107 -1.11 20.88 26.76
N SER A 108 -0.81 21.02 25.47
CA SER A 108 0.44 21.59 24.97
C SER A 108 0.26 22.92 24.22
N LYS A 109 -0.76 23.71 24.55
CA LYS A 109 -1.08 24.95 23.80
C LYS A 109 -0.25 26.19 24.16
N ASP A 110 0.62 26.14 25.18
CA ASP A 110 1.27 27.36 25.70
C ASP A 110 2.75 27.55 25.33
N LYS A 111 3.29 26.89 24.29
CA LYS A 111 4.72 27.10 23.91
C LYS A 111 5.03 27.37 22.44
N PHE A 112 4.03 27.60 21.59
CA PHE A 112 4.29 28.02 20.20
C PHE A 112 3.49 29.27 19.85
N MET A 113 3.85 30.39 20.48
CA MET A 113 3.51 31.74 20.01
C MET A 113 4.81 32.46 19.70
N HIS A 114 5.20 32.48 18.42
CA HIS A 114 6.16 33.45 17.91
C HIS A 114 5.39 34.58 17.21
N PRO A 115 5.69 35.86 17.48
CA PRO A 115 4.99 36.99 16.89
C PRO A 115 5.34 37.16 15.41
N CYS A 116 4.34 37.10 14.53
CA CYS A 116 4.46 37.37 13.11
C CYS A 116 4.61 38.88 12.87
N LYS A 117 5.75 39.31 12.31
CA LYS A 117 5.90 40.64 11.70
C LYS A 117 5.59 40.56 10.20
N THR A 118 4.82 41.52 9.75
CA THR A 118 4.23 41.70 8.42
C THR A 118 5.22 42.04 7.29
N LYS A 119 4.85 41.59 6.07
CA LYS A 119 5.21 42.05 4.71
C LYS A 119 6.60 41.66 4.18
N GLU A 120 6.65 40.73 3.22
CA GLU A 120 7.00 40.96 1.80
C GLU A 120 7.10 39.64 0.99
N THR A 121 6.73 39.77 -0.28
CA THR A 121 6.72 38.90 -1.47
C THR A 121 7.55 37.60 -1.45
N LEU A 122 6.94 36.46 -1.78
CA LEU A 122 7.65 35.16 -1.98
C LEU A 122 7.33 34.56 -3.35
N SER A 123 8.38 34.42 -4.17
CA SER A 123 8.43 33.68 -5.43
C SER A 123 8.58 32.15 -5.18
N PRO A 124 8.22 31.29 -6.16
CA PRO A 124 8.32 29.85 -6.01
C PRO A 124 9.78 29.37 -6.10
N ILE A 125 10.26 28.69 -5.06
CA ILE A 125 11.58 28.06 -5.01
C ILE A 125 11.46 26.62 -5.52
N TYR A 126 11.91 26.36 -6.75
CA TYR A 126 12.37 25.03 -7.18
C TYR A 126 13.85 24.91 -6.82
N PRO A 127 14.32 23.81 -6.19
CA PRO A 127 15.74 23.64 -5.93
C PRO A 127 16.47 23.20 -7.21
N GLY A 128 17.21 24.14 -7.79
CA GLY A 128 18.19 23.89 -8.83
C GLY A 128 19.51 23.35 -8.28
N LEU A 129 20.20 22.55 -9.10
CA LEU A 129 21.59 22.17 -8.94
C LEU A 129 22.48 23.42 -8.77
N ASN A 130 23.30 23.48 -7.72
CA ASN A 130 24.63 24.06 -7.87
C ASN A 130 25.63 23.55 -6.83
N SER A 131 26.81 23.22 -7.34
CA SER A 131 28.03 22.85 -6.62
C SER A 131 28.65 24.06 -5.93
N ASN A 132 29.08 23.92 -4.67
CA ASN A 132 30.38 24.37 -4.16
C ASN A 132 30.61 23.91 -2.71
N CYS A 133 31.82 23.42 -2.46
CA CYS A 133 32.34 22.86 -1.22
C CYS A 133 32.83 23.96 -0.26
N SER A 134 32.56 23.82 1.04
CA SER A 134 33.46 24.23 2.13
C SER A 134 33.08 23.49 3.43
N LYS A 135 34.03 22.79 4.02
CA LYS A 135 33.91 22.00 5.27
C LYS A 135 33.85 22.93 6.50
N ALA A 136 32.88 22.71 7.39
CA ALA A 136 33.07 22.82 8.84
C ALA A 136 31.94 22.10 9.58
N ASN A 137 32.34 21.38 10.63
CA ASN A 137 31.58 20.46 11.49
C ASN A 137 30.20 20.99 11.91
N ASP A 138 29.14 20.22 11.64
CA ASP A 138 27.82 20.50 12.20
C ASP A 138 27.13 19.21 12.61
N VAL A 139 26.50 19.28 13.78
CA VAL A 139 25.79 18.21 14.45
C VAL A 139 24.78 17.64 13.47
N THR A 140 24.88 16.36 13.15
CA THR A 140 23.84 15.68 12.38
C THR A 140 22.62 15.54 13.28
N ASP A 141 21.83 16.61 13.38
CA ASP A 141 20.42 16.52 13.67
C ASP A 141 19.80 15.77 12.49
N SER A 142 19.99 14.45 12.54
CA SER A 142 19.28 13.48 11.74
C SER A 142 17.82 13.83 11.87
N ILE A 143 17.26 14.38 10.79
CA ILE A 143 15.82 14.52 10.65
C ILE A 143 15.28 13.12 10.89
N ASN A 144 14.74 12.89 12.09
CA ASN A 144 14.06 11.67 12.46
C ASN A 144 12.74 11.65 11.67
N VAL A 145 12.85 11.41 10.37
CA VAL A 145 11.73 10.94 9.56
C VAL A 145 11.38 9.62 10.21
N SER A 146 10.29 9.62 10.97
CA SER A 146 9.92 8.46 11.75
C SER A 146 9.82 7.27 10.79
N ILE A 147 10.42 6.15 11.17
CA ILE A 147 10.38 4.87 10.42
C ILE A 147 8.93 4.48 10.04
N TRP A 148 7.96 5.03 10.77
CA TRP A 148 6.53 4.90 10.62
C TRP A 148 5.95 5.67 9.42
N SER A 149 6.58 6.77 8.98
CA SER A 149 6.03 7.68 7.95
C SER A 149 6.41 7.29 6.52
N THR A 150 7.54 6.62 6.33
CA THR A 150 8.04 6.22 4.99
C THR A 150 8.31 4.71 4.91
N GLY A 151 7.73 3.94 5.84
CA GLY A 151 8.04 2.55 6.21
C GLY A 151 8.22 1.54 5.06
N GLY A 152 9.34 1.64 4.35
CA GLY A 152 9.80 0.70 3.32
C GLY A 152 8.89 0.57 2.10
N MET A 153 7.87 1.42 1.93
CA MET A 153 6.98 1.39 0.78
C MET A 153 7.48 2.37 -0.28
N THR A 154 7.67 1.87 -1.50
CA THR A 154 7.98 2.70 -2.67
C THR A 154 6.73 3.14 -3.43
N TYR A 155 5.53 2.83 -2.90
CA TYR A 155 4.27 3.24 -3.50
C TYR A 155 4.11 4.75 -3.47
N MET A 156 3.91 5.35 -4.64
CA MET A 156 3.64 6.77 -4.82
C MET A 156 2.14 7.00 -5.01
N PRO A 157 1.44 7.60 -4.03
CA PRO A 157 0.01 7.86 -4.17
C PRO A 157 -0.25 8.90 -5.27
N ASN A 158 -1.30 8.69 -6.07
CA ASN A 158 -1.74 9.63 -7.09
C ASN A 158 -3.27 9.66 -7.17
N ILE A 159 -3.84 10.84 -7.41
CA ILE A 159 -5.28 11.07 -7.57
C ILE A 159 -5.92 10.17 -8.64
N LEU A 160 -5.21 9.86 -9.72
CA LEU A 160 -5.69 8.97 -10.77
C LEU A 160 -5.93 7.55 -10.25
N ARG A 161 -5.01 7.03 -9.43
CA ARG A 161 -5.16 5.70 -8.81
C ARG A 161 -6.34 5.70 -7.84
N ILE A 162 -6.46 6.72 -7.01
CA ILE A 162 -7.60 6.86 -6.08
C ILE A 162 -8.91 6.87 -6.85
N SER A 163 -9.01 7.72 -7.88
CA SER A 163 -10.20 7.82 -8.73
C SER A 163 -10.57 6.48 -9.37
N GLN A 164 -9.61 5.75 -9.96
CA GLN A 164 -9.83 4.41 -10.53
C GLN A 164 -10.39 3.41 -9.51
N PHE A 165 -9.85 3.39 -8.29
CA PHE A 165 -10.32 2.51 -7.21
C PHE A 165 -11.66 2.96 -6.63
N CYS A 166 -12.00 4.24 -6.70
CA CYS A 166 -13.29 4.79 -6.28
C CYS A 166 -14.36 4.80 -7.39
N SER A 167 -14.01 4.53 -8.65
CA SER A 167 -14.95 4.57 -9.77
C SER A 167 -16.23 3.76 -9.50
N GLY A 168 -17.39 4.36 -9.74
CA GLY A 168 -18.71 3.77 -9.46
C GLY A 168 -19.17 3.85 -8.00
N GLN A 169 -18.35 4.37 -7.08
CA GLN A 169 -18.68 4.54 -5.66
C GLN A 169 -18.76 6.01 -5.23
N PHE A 170 -18.46 6.96 -6.14
CA PHE A 170 -18.67 8.39 -5.90
C PHE A 170 -20.15 8.74 -6.11
N ARG A 171 -20.97 8.32 -5.14
CA ARG A 171 -22.36 8.78 -5.03
C ARG A 171 -22.51 9.49 -3.70
N GLU A 172 -23.07 10.69 -3.71
CA GLU A 172 -23.51 11.31 -2.48
C GLU A 172 -24.66 10.47 -1.87
N PRO A 173 -24.73 10.37 -0.53
CA PRO A 173 -25.80 9.62 0.10
C PRO A 173 -27.15 10.28 -0.22
N ASN A 174 -28.11 9.47 -0.68
CA ASN A 174 -29.48 9.89 -0.90
C ASN A 174 -30.22 9.99 0.45
N SER A 175 -31.36 10.67 0.45
CA SER A 175 -32.19 10.84 1.66
C SER A 175 -32.67 9.53 2.30
N ASN A 176 -32.72 8.44 1.53
CA ASN A 176 -33.14 7.11 2.00
C ASN A 176 -31.95 6.20 2.38
N ASP A 177 -30.71 6.65 2.19
CA ASP A 177 -29.54 5.84 2.53
C ASP A 177 -29.22 5.93 4.02
N ILE A 178 -28.73 4.84 4.60
CA ILE A 178 -28.18 4.83 5.95
C ILE A 178 -26.67 4.95 5.85
N VAL A 179 -26.12 6.00 6.45
CA VAL A 179 -24.68 6.23 6.51
C VAL A 179 -24.11 5.49 7.72
N VAL A 180 -23.24 4.52 7.46
CA VAL A 180 -22.54 3.76 8.52
C VAL A 180 -21.05 4.11 8.47
N TYR A 181 -20.49 4.54 9.60
CA TYR A 181 -19.06 4.80 9.75
C TYR A 181 -18.38 3.68 10.51
N VAL A 182 -17.26 3.18 9.96
CA VAL A 182 -16.46 2.12 10.58
C VAL A 182 -15.00 2.60 10.69
N PRO A 183 -14.53 3.01 11.88
CA PRO A 183 -13.13 3.37 12.08
C PRO A 183 -12.25 2.11 12.18
N GLY A 184 -11.01 2.21 11.72
CA GLY A 184 -10.06 1.10 11.80
C GLY A 184 -8.70 1.46 11.21
N THR A 185 -7.70 0.63 11.49
CA THR A 185 -6.37 0.75 10.85
C THR A 185 -6.39 0.19 9.44
N PHE A 186 -7.24 -0.82 9.18
CA PHE A 186 -7.34 -1.55 7.91
C PHE A 186 -5.99 -2.04 7.37
N ASP A 187 -5.03 -2.29 8.27
CA ASP A 187 -3.72 -2.85 7.92
C ASP A 187 -3.85 -4.32 7.49
N LEU A 188 -3.11 -4.69 6.44
CA LEU A 188 -3.22 -5.98 5.75
C LEU A 188 -4.69 -6.42 5.56
N PHE A 189 -5.41 -5.69 4.71
CA PHE A 189 -6.82 -5.94 4.42
C PHE A 189 -7.03 -7.41 3.98
N ARG A 190 -7.67 -8.19 4.86
CA ARG A 190 -7.85 -9.65 4.77
C ARG A 190 -9.33 -10.04 4.85
N ILE A 191 -9.61 -11.32 4.65
CA ILE A 191 -10.96 -11.89 4.53
C ILE A 191 -11.91 -11.54 5.69
N LEU A 192 -11.38 -11.33 6.90
CA LEU A 192 -12.20 -10.98 8.07
C LEU A 192 -12.76 -9.54 8.05
N TYR A 193 -12.34 -8.71 7.09
CA TYR A 193 -12.90 -7.38 6.88
C TYR A 193 -13.93 -7.33 5.74
N MET A 194 -14.18 -8.46 5.08
CA MET A 194 -15.20 -8.60 4.03
C MET A 194 -16.52 -9.08 4.63
#